data_AF-A0A3A4AA27-F1
#
_entry.id   AF-A0A3A4AA27-F1
#
_cell.length_a   1.000
_cell.length_b   1.000
_cell.length_c   1.000
_cell.angle_alpha   90.00
_cell.angle_beta   90.00
_cell.angle_gamma   90.00
#
_symmetry.space_group_name_H-M   'P 1'
#
loop_
_entity.id
_entity.type
_entity.pdbx_description
1 polymer ?
#
loop_
_entity_poly.entity_id
_entity_poly.type
_entity_poly.pdbx_seq_one_letter_code
_entity_poly.pdbx_strand_id
1 'polypeptide(L)'
;MTSETTPDFSPTTASAARMYDYYLDGKDNWAADRDAAEKVAAVFPDIGVLARANRGFLLRTVRHLAEVEGLTQFIDVGAGIPTDPRPDVTAREVRSQVS
;
A
#
# COMPACT_ATOMS: atom_id res chain seq x y z
N MET A 1 25.74 -21.97 -10.72
CA MET A 1 24.38 -21.46 -10.96
C MET A 1 23.76 -21.29 -9.59
N THR A 2 23.86 -20.09 -9.02
CA THR A 2 23.40 -19.80 -7.66
C THR A 2 21.88 -19.87 -7.63
N SER A 3 21.33 -20.78 -6.83
CA SER A 3 19.90 -20.83 -6.51
C SER A 3 19.53 -19.50 -5.89
N GLU A 4 18.78 -18.70 -6.64
CA GLU A 4 18.13 -17.50 -6.16
C GLU A 4 17.06 -17.96 -5.16
N THR A 5 17.33 -17.81 -3.88
CA THR A 5 16.38 -18.16 -2.83
C THR A 5 15.34 -17.05 -2.80
N THR A 6 14.18 -17.28 -3.40
CA THR A 6 13.01 -16.44 -3.16
C THR A 6 12.85 -16.33 -1.64
N PRO A 7 12.81 -15.14 -1.03
CA PRO A 7 12.53 -15.04 0.40
C PRO A 7 11.23 -15.78 0.65
N ASP A 8 11.32 -16.85 1.45
CA ASP A 8 10.19 -17.76 1.62
C ASP A 8 9.05 -17.00 2.28
N PHE A 9 7.84 -17.12 1.73
CA PHE A 9 6.67 -16.46 2.29
C PHE A 9 6.40 -17.04 3.69
N SER A 10 6.53 -16.21 4.72
CA SER A 10 6.25 -16.62 6.11
C SER A 10 4.96 -15.98 6.63
N PRO A 11 3.91 -16.77 6.93
CA PRO A 11 2.69 -16.28 7.56
C PRO A 11 2.81 -16.16 9.09
N THR A 12 3.89 -16.69 9.68
CA THR A 12 4.14 -16.69 11.12
C THR A 12 5.08 -15.57 11.57
N THR A 13 5.73 -14.89 10.63
CA THR A 13 6.55 -13.70 10.88
C THR A 13 5.84 -12.47 10.33
N ALA A 14 5.61 -11.45 11.17
CA ALA A 14 4.90 -10.25 10.76
C ALA A 14 5.61 -9.49 9.63
N SER A 15 4.84 -8.87 8.73
CA SER A 15 5.32 -8.01 7.65
C SER A 15 4.66 -6.64 7.71
N ALA A 16 5.45 -5.58 7.53
CA ALA A 16 4.95 -4.21 7.53
C ALA A 16 3.86 -3.98 6.47
N ALA A 17 4.00 -4.55 5.27
CA ALA A 17 2.99 -4.43 4.20
C ALA A 17 1.66 -5.06 4.61
N ARG A 18 1.68 -6.16 5.35
CA ARG A 18 0.48 -6.88 5.79
C ARG A 18 -0.14 -6.30 7.05
N MET A 19 0.68 -5.73 7.94
CA MET A 19 0.18 -4.88 9.01
C MET A 19 -0.53 -3.64 8.44
N TYR A 20 0.03 -3.03 7.39
CA TYR A 20 -0.59 -1.90 6.71
C TYR A 20 -1.90 -2.28 6.02
N ASP A 21 -1.96 -3.45 5.37
CA ASP A 21 -3.22 -4.03 4.85
C ASP A 21 -4.26 -4.18 5.97
N TYR A 22 -3.87 -4.68 7.15
CA TYR A 22 -4.77 -4.78 8.30
C TYR A 22 -5.30 -3.41 8.76
N TYR A 23 -4.46 -2.38 8.85
CA TYR A 23 -4.90 -1.02 9.20
C TYR A 23 -5.88 -0.40 8.18
N LEU A 24 -5.87 -0.90 6.94
CA LEU A 24 -6.78 -0.51 5.88
C LEU A 24 -8.03 -1.40 5.78
N ASP A 25 -8.28 -2.23 6.80
CA ASP A 25 -9.38 -3.20 6.84
C ASP A 25 -9.32 -4.25 5.71
N GLY A 26 -8.10 -4.52 5.22
CA GLY A 26 -7.80 -5.54 4.23
C GLY A 26 -7.80 -6.96 4.81
N LYS A 27 -7.66 -7.94 3.91
CA LYS A 27 -7.79 -9.37 4.22
C LYS A 27 -6.52 -10.18 3.96
N ASP A 28 -5.50 -9.59 3.35
CA ASP A 28 -4.27 -10.28 2.94
C ASP A 28 -3.21 -10.12 4.06
N ASN A 29 -3.63 -10.47 5.28
CA ASN A 29 -2.88 -10.42 6.52
C ASN A 29 -3.15 -11.66 7.37
N TRP A 30 -2.13 -12.13 8.08
CA TRP A 30 -2.17 -13.32 8.93
C TRP A 30 -2.16 -12.96 10.41
N ALA A 31 -2.33 -13.96 11.28
CA ALA A 31 -2.40 -13.77 12.73
C ALA A 31 -1.18 -13.01 13.28
N ALA A 32 0.03 -13.35 12.82
CA ALA A 32 1.25 -12.68 13.26
C ALA A 32 1.27 -11.18 12.89
N ASP A 33 0.69 -10.81 11.75
CA ASP A 33 0.59 -9.40 11.33
C ASP A 33 -0.41 -8.64 12.19
N ARG A 34 -1.59 -9.24 12.45
CA ARG A 34 -2.62 -8.63 13.30
C ARG A 34 -2.14 -8.45 14.74
N ASP A 35 -1.50 -9.47 15.30
CA ASP A 35 -0.96 -9.39 16.67
C ASP A 35 0.11 -8.30 16.79
N ALA A 36 0.95 -8.14 15.77
CA ALA A 36 1.94 -7.06 15.73
C ALA A 36 1.27 -5.69 15.54
N ALA A 37 0.26 -5.60 14.67
CA ALA A 37 -0.48 -4.39 14.40
C ALA A 37 -1.26 -3.87 15.62
N GLU A 38 -1.90 -4.77 16.36
CA GLU A 38 -2.62 -4.45 17.60
C GLU A 38 -1.68 -3.94 18.70
N LYS A 39 -0.45 -4.46 18.79
CA LYS A 39 0.57 -3.92 19.71
C LYS A 39 0.94 -2.48 19.36
N VAL A 40 1.01 -2.15 18.07
CA VAL A 40 1.23 -0.76 17.62
C VAL A 40 0.02 0.09 17.93
N ALA A 41 -1.19 -0.38 17.63
CA ALA A 41 -2.43 0.35 17.91
C ALA A 41 -2.63 0.63 19.40
N ALA A 42 -2.20 -0.28 20.28
CA ALA A 42 -2.23 -0.06 21.73
C ALA A 42 -1.34 1.11 22.20
N VAL A 43 -0.23 1.38 21.50
CA VAL A 43 0.69 2.50 21.79
C VAL A 43 0.30 3.76 21.01
N PHE A 44 -0.21 3.60 19.80
CA PHE A 44 -0.64 4.68 18.90
C PHE A 44 -2.03 4.37 18.32
N PRO A 45 -3.11 4.73 19.04
CA PRO A 45 -4.48 4.40 18.65
C PRO A 45 -4.91 4.94 17.28
N ASP A 46 -4.29 6.02 16.80
CA ASP A 46 -4.64 6.67 15.53
C ASP A 46 -3.95 6.03 14.30
N ILE A 47 -3.21 4.92 14.47
CA ILE A 47 -2.46 4.30 13.36
C ILE A 47 -3.34 3.93 12.15
N GLY A 48 -4.56 3.46 12.38
CA GLY A 48 -5.52 3.17 11.30
C GLY A 48 -5.99 4.43 10.57
N VAL A 49 -6.20 5.53 11.30
CA VAL A 49 -6.52 6.84 10.70
C VAL A 49 -5.36 7.34 9.86
N LEU A 50 -4.12 7.22 10.37
CA LEU A 50 -2.92 7.60 9.64
C LEU A 50 -2.73 6.77 8.36
N ALA A 51 -2.96 5.46 8.41
CA ALA A 51 -2.87 4.60 7.22
C ALA A 51 -3.87 5.01 6.13
N ARG A 52 -5.13 5.26 6.50
CA ARG A 52 -6.16 5.76 5.55
C ARG A 52 -5.81 7.14 5.01
N ALA A 53 -5.32 8.05 5.85
CA ALA A 53 -4.90 9.39 5.43
C ALA A 53 -3.72 9.33 4.45
N ASN A 54 -2.73 8.49 4.72
CA ASN A 54 -1.60 8.24 3.83
C ASN A 54 -2.06 7.67 2.49
N ARG A 55 -3.00 6.71 2.49
CA ARG A 55 -3.58 6.16 1.26
C ARG A 55 -4.28 7.24 0.43
N GLY A 56 -5.07 8.09 1.09
CA GLY A 56 -5.73 9.22 0.44
C GLY A 56 -4.73 10.23 -0.14
N PHE A 57 -3.64 10.52 0.57
CA PHE A 57 -2.57 11.40 0.09
C PHE A 57 -1.90 10.83 -1.16
N LEU A 58 -1.48 9.56 -1.15
CA LEU A 58 -0.87 8.90 -2.30
C LEU A 58 -1.74 9.03 -3.56
N LEU A 59 -3.05 8.77 -3.44
CA LEU A 59 -3.97 8.83 -4.58
C LEU A 59 -4.16 10.25 -5.13
N ARG A 60 -4.32 11.25 -4.24
CA ARG A 60 -4.43 12.66 -4.67
C ARG A 60 -3.15 13.14 -5.34
N THR A 61 -2.00 12.74 -4.81
CA THR A 61 -0.69 13.09 -5.37
C THR A 61 -0.50 12.46 -6.75
N VAL A 62 -0.73 11.16 -6.91
CA VAL A 62 -0.62 10.50 -8.23
C VAL A 62 -1.58 11.12 -9.25
N ARG A 63 -2.82 11.40 -8.84
CA ARG A 63 -3.80 12.09 -9.68
C ARG A 63 -3.30 13.46 -10.10
N HIS A 64 -2.84 14.30 -9.17
CA HIS A 64 -2.29 15.63 -9.46
C HIS A 64 -1.12 15.57 -10.43
N LEU A 65 -0.17 14.67 -10.17
CA LEU A 65 1.01 14.50 -11.02
C LEU A 65 0.64 14.06 -12.45
N ALA A 66 -0.40 13.24 -12.61
CA ALA A 66 -0.87 12.81 -13.92
C ALA A 66 -1.73 13.88 -14.62
N GLU A 67 -2.69 14.51 -13.92
CA GLU A 67 -3.68 15.45 -14.48
C GLU A 67 -3.07 16.83 -14.72
N VAL A 68 -2.35 17.37 -13.73
CA VAL A 68 -1.90 18.76 -13.70
C VAL A 68 -0.47 18.89 -14.23
N GLU A 69 0.43 18.02 -13.77
CA GLU A 69 1.85 18.08 -14.16
C GLU A 69 2.15 17.27 -15.44
N GLY A 70 1.21 16.47 -15.92
CA GLY A 70 1.35 15.70 -17.17
C GLY A 70 2.36 14.55 -17.11
N LEU A 71 2.70 14.04 -15.91
CA LEU A 71 3.60 12.90 -15.77
C LEU A 71 2.94 11.60 -16.25
N THR A 72 3.68 10.82 -17.04
CA THR A 72 3.16 9.60 -17.70
C THR A 72 3.85 8.32 -17.25
N GLN A 73 4.94 8.43 -16.49
CA GLN A 73 5.69 7.30 -15.98
C GLN A 73 5.85 7.42 -14.46
N PHE A 74 5.56 6.33 -13.76
CA PHE A 74 5.60 6.25 -12.31
C PHE A 74 6.40 5.02 -11.90
N ILE A 75 7.22 5.16 -10.86
CA ILE A 75 7.89 4.04 -10.19
C ILE A 75 7.44 4.09 -8.74
N ASP A 76 6.68 3.07 -8.32
CA ASP A 76 6.22 2.89 -6.94
C ASP A 76 7.12 1.88 -6.24
N VAL A 77 7.96 2.36 -5.31
CA VAL A 77 8.90 1.53 -4.55
C VAL A 77 8.29 1.21 -3.20
N GLY A 78 7.98 -0.07 -2.98
CA GLY A 78 7.29 -0.50 -1.77
C GLY A 78 5.77 -0.35 -1.86
N ALA A 79 5.19 -0.63 -3.03
CA ALA A 79 3.75 -0.55 -3.32
C ALA A 79 2.84 -1.31 -2.33
N GLY A 80 3.39 -2.26 -1.58
CA GLY A 80 2.68 -2.99 -0.53
C GLY A 80 1.71 -4.03 -1.09
N ILE A 81 0.67 -4.35 -0.30
CA ILE A 81 -0.42 -5.23 -0.74
C ILE A 81 -1.34 -4.43 -1.70
N PRO A 82 -1.77 -5.03 -2.83
CA PRO A 82 -2.72 -4.38 -3.73
C PRO A 82 -4.04 -4.01 -3.02
N THR A 83 -4.26 -2.70 -2.79
CA THR A 83 -5.50 -2.17 -2.19
C THR A 83 -6.15 -1.19 -3.16
N ASP A 84 -7.42 -1.40 -3.50
CA ASP A 84 -8.14 -0.48 -4.38
C ASP A 84 -8.57 0.81 -3.65
N PRO A 85 -8.66 1.95 -4.35
CA PRO A 85 -8.23 2.14 -5.75
C PRO A 85 -6.70 2.23 -5.84
N ARG A 86 -6.05 1.57 -6.81
CA ARG A 86 -4.57 1.54 -6.91
C ARG A 86 -3.96 2.78 -7.57
N PRO A 87 -2.71 3.18 -7.24
CA PRO A 87 -2.05 4.34 -7.85
C PRO A 87 -1.84 4.19 -9.37
N ASP A 88 -1.46 3.00 -9.84
CA ASP A 88 -1.25 2.72 -11.27
C ASP A 88 -2.54 2.87 -12.08
N VAL A 89 -3.66 2.38 -11.53
CA VAL A 89 -4.99 2.54 -12.13
C VAL A 89 -5.39 4.01 -12.13
N THR A 90 -5.18 4.72 -11.02
CA THR A 90 -5.48 6.16 -10.90
C THR A 90 -4.76 6.97 -11.98
N ALA A 91 -3.45 6.74 -12.18
CA ALA A 91 -2.68 7.43 -13.22
C ALA A 91 -3.18 7.09 -14.64
N ARG A 92 -3.59 5.85 -14.89
CA ARG A 92 -4.10 5.41 -16.20
C ARG A 92 -5.49 6.00 -16.51
N GLU A 93 -6.38 6.04 -15.53
CA GLU A 93 -7.74 6.61 -15.68
C GLU A 93 -7.68 8.07 -16.10
N VAL A 94 -6.83 8.85 -15.46
CA VAL A 94 -6.55 10.25 -15.84
C VAL A 94 -6.19 10.36 -17.32
N ARG A 95 -5.23 9.56 -17.78
CA ARG A 95 -4.79 9.59 -19.18
C ARG A 95 -5.93 9.27 -20.15
N SER A 96 -6.83 8.35 -19.80
CA SER A 96 -7.95 8.00 -20.67
C SER A 96 -8.97 9.13 -20.86
N GLN A 97 -8.96 10.14 -19.99
CA GLN A 97 -9.85 11.30 -20.05
C GLN A 97 -9.28 12.48 -20.86
N VAL A 98 -7.99 12.43 -21.24
CA VAL A 98 -7.28 13.52 -21.95
C VAL A 98 -7.05 13.13 -23.44
N SER A 99 -8.04 12.52 -24.08
CA SER A 99 -8.01 12.23 -25.54
C SER A 99 -8.69 13.30 -26.37
#